data_AF-A0A7S3U5E2-F1
#
_entry.id   AF-A0A7S3U5E2-F1
#
_cell.length_a   1.000
_cell.length_b   1.000
_cell.length_c   1.000
_cell.angle_alpha   90.00
_cell.angle_beta   90.00
_cell.angle_gamma   90.00
#
_symmetry.space_group_name_H-M   'P 1'
#
loop_
_entity.id
_entity.type
_entity.pdbx_description
1 polymer ?
#
loop_
_entity_poly.entity_id
_entity_poly.type
_entity_poly.pdbx_seq_one_letter_code
_entity_poly.pdbx_strand_id
1 'polypeptide(L)'
;KEEAQEYLEEDKLKELVAKYSEFINFPIYLWSSKEVDEEVAVEETEAEEDDSEDDTAESADEDEEDASVEDEEEEEEEDDEPKTKTVKKTVWDWELLNDSKAIWLRSASDVEEEEYTKFFKAISKDDKPPLSYTHFKAEGDVEFKSILFIPEVAPSDMFDNYYNKAAALKLYVRRVFISDEFDELLPKYLSFIKGIVDSDTLPLNVSRETLQQHTSLKTIKKKLVRKALDMVRKLAEEGTEDDDDDEEGGEAAGDKSEDSSSGELSKYDKFWKAFGKAIKLGIIEDASNRTRLAKLLRFYTSKSPDKLVSLEQYVENMKPGQKSIYYLAGESREALE
;
A
#
# COMPACT_ATOMS: atom_id res chain seq x y z
N LYS A 1 4.90 17.98 -34.30
CA LYS A 1 4.77 16.70 -35.02
C LYS A 1 3.40 16.14 -34.63
N GLU A 2 2.61 15.62 -35.57
CA GLU A 2 1.28 15.06 -35.24
C GLU A 2 1.37 13.95 -34.19
N GLU A 3 2.44 13.15 -34.21
CA GLU A 3 2.72 12.09 -33.22
C GLU A 3 2.99 12.58 -31.79
N ALA A 4 3.08 13.89 -31.53
CA ALA A 4 3.36 14.45 -30.21
C ALA A 4 2.19 15.25 -29.63
N GLN A 5 0.99 15.11 -30.21
CA GLN A 5 -0.20 15.81 -29.72
C GLN A 5 -0.63 15.35 -28.33
N GLU A 6 -0.32 14.11 -27.92
CA GLU A 6 -0.58 13.59 -26.56
C GLU A 6 0.04 14.48 -25.46
N TYR A 7 1.16 15.17 -25.72
CA TYR A 7 1.80 16.07 -24.75
C TYR A 7 1.07 17.40 -24.57
N LEU A 8 -0.02 17.63 -25.30
CA LEU A 8 -0.94 18.75 -25.10
C LEU A 8 -2.06 18.39 -24.11
N GLU A 9 -2.25 17.09 -23.81
CA GLU A 9 -3.27 16.63 -22.87
C GLU A 9 -2.83 16.84 -21.42
N GLU A 10 -3.70 17.45 -20.62
CA GLU A 10 -3.43 17.75 -19.21
C GLU A 10 -3.11 16.48 -18.41
N ASP A 11 -3.91 15.43 -18.60
CA ASP A 11 -3.75 14.14 -17.92
C ASP A 11 -2.40 13.50 -18.25
N LYS A 12 -1.94 13.63 -19.51
CA LYS A 12 -0.65 13.10 -19.92
C LYS A 12 0.50 13.81 -19.22
N LEU A 13 0.42 15.13 -19.11
CA LEU A 13 1.42 15.93 -18.40
C LEU A 13 1.43 15.60 -16.90
N LYS A 14 0.26 15.46 -16.28
CA LYS A 14 0.11 15.02 -14.88
C LYS A 14 0.73 13.64 -14.64
N GLU A 15 0.44 12.67 -15.52
CA GLU A 15 1.00 11.32 -15.46
C GLU A 15 2.55 11.35 -15.52
N LEU A 16 3.11 12.13 -16.46
CA LEU A 16 4.55 12.25 -16.64
C LEU A 16 5.24 12.91 -15.44
N VAL A 17 4.65 13.97 -14.90
CA VAL A 17 5.18 14.64 -13.69
C VAL A 17 5.13 13.70 -12.49
N ALA A 18 4.00 13.02 -12.27
CA ALA A 18 3.86 12.04 -11.20
C ALA A 18 4.84 10.86 -11.34
N LYS A 19 5.18 10.45 -12.58
CA LYS A 19 6.10 9.34 -12.81
C LYS A 19 7.56 9.72 -12.66
N TYR A 20 7.97 10.85 -13.23
CA TYR A 20 9.40 11.19 -13.40
C TYR A 20 9.88 12.31 -12.48
N SER A 21 8.97 13.18 -12.03
CA SER A 21 9.32 14.46 -11.41
C SER A 21 8.66 14.70 -10.04
N GLU A 22 7.97 13.69 -9.50
CA GLU A 22 7.26 13.74 -8.21
C GLU A 22 8.13 14.24 -7.05
N PHE A 23 9.43 13.97 -7.08
CA PHE A 23 10.35 14.25 -5.96
C PHE A 23 11.45 15.24 -6.30
N ILE A 24 11.23 16.07 -7.33
CA ILE A 24 12.16 17.13 -7.70
C ILE A 24 12.11 18.27 -6.67
N ASN A 25 13.26 18.86 -6.36
CA ASN A 25 13.42 19.85 -5.27
C ASN A 25 12.81 21.24 -5.54
N PHE A 26 12.12 21.45 -6.66
CA PHE A 26 11.45 22.71 -6.99
C PHE A 26 9.99 22.45 -7.38
N PRO A 27 9.08 23.37 -7.04
CA PRO A 27 7.66 23.18 -7.32
C PRO A 27 7.39 23.19 -8.83
N ILE A 28 6.59 22.23 -9.29
CA ILE A 28 6.15 22.05 -10.66
C ILE A 28 4.66 22.40 -10.70
N TYR A 29 4.37 23.51 -11.35
CA TYR A 29 3.00 23.97 -11.56
C TYR A 29 2.54 23.62 -12.97
N LEU A 30 1.32 23.13 -13.10
CA LEU A 30 0.63 22.96 -14.38
C LEU A 30 -0.54 23.94 -14.44
N TRP A 31 -0.67 24.65 -15.55
CA TRP A 31 -1.84 25.48 -15.82
C TRP A 31 -2.97 24.56 -16.29
N SER A 32 -3.93 24.30 -15.41
CA SER A 32 -5.04 23.36 -15.64
C SER A 32 -6.39 24.01 -15.46
N SER A 33 -7.41 23.42 -16.08
CA SER A 33 -8.79 23.86 -15.94
C SER A 33 -9.57 22.93 -15.01
N LYS A 34 -10.43 23.48 -14.14
CA LYS A 34 -11.34 22.72 -13.28
C LYS A 34 -12.78 23.23 -13.48
N GLU A 35 -13.74 22.32 -13.53
CA GLU A 35 -15.17 22.67 -13.50
C GLU A 35 -15.56 22.97 -12.05
N VAL A 36 -16.09 24.16 -11.80
CA VAL A 36 -16.65 24.56 -10.51
C VAL A 36 -18.13 24.87 -10.73
N ASP A 37 -18.99 24.30 -9.89
CA ASP A 37 -20.41 24.63 -9.88
C ASP A 37 -20.60 26.01 -9.25
N GLU A 38 -21.10 26.97 -10.04
CA GLU A 38 -21.47 28.31 -9.59
C GLU A 38 -23.00 28.39 -9.59
N GLU A 39 -23.61 28.69 -8.45
CA GLU A 39 -25.04 28.96 -8.36
C GLU A 39 -25.31 30.38 -8.85
N VAL A 40 -26.00 30.49 -9.99
CA VAL A 40 -26.38 31.78 -10.58
C VAL A 40 -27.89 31.96 -10.42
N ALA A 41 -28.31 33.06 -9.82
CA ALA A 41 -29.73 33.41 -9.71
C ALA A 41 -30.32 33.64 -11.12
N VAL A 42 -31.45 33.00 -11.41
CA VAL A 42 -32.18 33.21 -12.66
C VAL A 42 -32.95 34.53 -12.50
N GLU A 43 -32.52 35.59 -13.18
CA GLU A 43 -33.40 36.76 -13.38
C GLU A 43 -34.52 36.34 -14.34
N GLU A 44 -35.77 36.34 -13.85
CA GLU A 44 -36.96 36.13 -14.65
C GLU A 44 -37.12 37.28 -15.65
N THR A 45 -36.48 37.17 -16.82
CA THR A 45 -36.89 37.93 -18.00
C THR A 45 -36.83 37.07 -19.25
N GLU A 46 -37.99 37.03 -19.90
CA GLU A 46 -38.28 36.58 -21.27
C GLU A 46 -38.45 35.07 -21.48
N ALA A 47 -39.64 34.62 -21.08
CA ALA A 47 -40.42 33.73 -21.91
C ALA A 47 -40.79 34.48 -23.21
N GLU A 48 -40.27 34.04 -24.36
CA GLU A 48 -41.02 33.87 -25.62
C GLU A 48 -40.11 33.28 -26.72
N GLU A 49 -40.61 32.19 -27.32
CA GLU A 49 -40.33 31.66 -28.67
C GLU A 49 -38.93 31.11 -29.01
N ASP A 50 -38.79 29.77 -29.06
CA ASP A 50 -38.65 29.08 -30.35
C ASP A 50 -39.05 27.60 -30.23
N ASP A 51 -39.89 27.18 -31.17
CA ASP A 51 -40.57 25.90 -31.29
C ASP A 51 -39.95 25.21 -32.50
N SER A 52 -39.25 24.09 -32.33
CA SER A 52 -39.06 23.09 -33.41
C SER A 52 -38.50 21.76 -32.91
N GLU A 53 -39.41 20.79 -32.83
CA GLU A 53 -39.33 19.42 -33.38
C GLU A 53 -37.96 18.69 -33.38
N ASP A 54 -37.85 17.57 -32.64
CA ASP A 54 -38.03 16.23 -33.23
C ASP A 54 -37.90 15.12 -32.15
N ASP A 55 -38.67 14.07 -32.39
CA ASP A 55 -38.99 12.89 -31.59
C ASP A 55 -37.79 12.03 -31.14
N THR A 56 -37.91 11.39 -29.97
CA THR A 56 -38.08 9.92 -29.91
C THR A 56 -38.36 9.42 -28.49
N ALA A 57 -39.39 8.58 -28.40
CA ALA A 57 -40.03 8.02 -27.23
C ALA A 57 -39.34 6.77 -26.65
N GLU A 58 -39.64 6.49 -25.37
CA GLU A 58 -40.11 5.19 -24.79
C GLU A 58 -39.99 5.29 -23.25
N SER A 59 -41.09 5.51 -22.50
CA SER A 59 -42.17 4.58 -22.05
C SER A 59 -41.81 3.70 -20.84
N ALA A 60 -42.53 3.90 -19.73
CA ALA A 60 -43.02 2.90 -18.75
C ALA A 60 -43.78 3.66 -17.63
N ASP A 61 -45.12 3.65 -17.66
CA ASP A 61 -46.03 2.83 -16.83
C ASP A 61 -46.15 3.36 -15.38
N GLU A 62 -47.22 4.08 -15.02
CA GLU A 62 -48.61 3.65 -14.67
C GLU A 62 -48.76 3.15 -13.22
N ASP A 63 -49.59 3.89 -12.44
CA ASP A 63 -50.55 3.42 -11.40
C ASP A 63 -51.10 4.69 -10.67
N GLU A 64 -52.27 5.20 -11.08
CA GLU A 64 -53.64 5.02 -10.50
C GLU A 64 -53.87 5.73 -9.14
N GLU A 65 -54.61 6.86 -9.11
CA GLU A 65 -56.06 7.01 -8.78
C GLU A 65 -56.35 7.01 -7.24
N ASP A 66 -57.18 7.83 -6.59
CA ASP A 66 -58.21 8.84 -6.93
C ASP A 66 -58.64 9.61 -5.64
N ALA A 67 -59.24 10.80 -5.82
CA ALA A 67 -60.24 11.49 -4.99
C ALA A 67 -59.84 12.07 -3.59
N SER A 68 -60.33 13.23 -3.11
CA SER A 68 -61.11 14.38 -3.60
C SER A 68 -61.41 15.30 -2.38
N VAL A 69 -61.53 16.62 -2.62
CA VAL A 69 -62.30 17.64 -1.84
C VAL A 69 -61.57 18.45 -0.74
N GLU A 70 -61.45 19.76 -1.03
CA GLU A 70 -61.73 21.01 -0.24
C GLU A 70 -61.52 20.96 1.28
N ASP A 71 -60.97 21.95 1.99
CA ASP A 71 -60.87 23.40 1.82
C ASP A 71 -60.01 23.93 3.01
N GLU A 72 -59.70 25.23 3.03
CA GLU A 72 -59.21 26.04 4.17
C GLU A 72 -57.67 26.22 4.36
N GLU A 73 -57.18 27.27 3.69
CA GLU A 73 -56.27 28.33 4.15
C GLU A 73 -55.47 28.09 5.46
N GLU A 74 -54.16 27.86 5.33
CA GLU A 74 -53.17 28.38 6.28
C GLU A 74 -52.02 29.06 5.52
N GLU A 75 -51.81 30.34 5.84
CA GLU A 75 -50.71 31.17 5.36
C GLU A 75 -49.38 30.59 5.84
N GLU A 76 -48.54 30.12 4.92
CA GLU A 76 -47.10 29.92 5.17
C GLU A 76 -46.28 30.78 4.19
N GLU A 77 -45.29 31.43 4.77
CA GLU A 77 -44.52 32.55 4.25
C GLU A 77 -43.83 32.23 2.91
N GLU A 78 -44.06 33.07 1.89
CA GLU A 78 -43.23 33.11 0.68
C GLU A 78 -41.81 33.56 1.07
N ASP A 79 -40.93 32.58 1.32
CA ASP A 79 -39.49 32.81 1.32
C ASP A 79 -39.07 33.00 -0.15
N ASP A 80 -38.88 34.25 -0.53
CA ASP A 80 -38.48 34.72 -1.86
C ASP A 80 -36.98 34.41 -2.09
N GLU A 81 -36.60 33.12 -2.01
CA GLU A 81 -35.29 32.65 -2.44
C GLU A 81 -35.25 32.59 -3.98
N PRO A 82 -34.36 33.36 -4.64
CA PRO A 82 -34.29 33.37 -6.10
C PRO A 82 -33.91 31.97 -6.59
N LYS A 83 -34.66 31.44 -7.57
CA LYS A 83 -34.33 30.16 -8.23
C LYS A 83 -32.89 30.23 -8.73
N THR A 84 -31.98 29.51 -8.10
CA THR A 84 -30.59 29.40 -8.53
C THR A 84 -30.46 28.25 -9.52
N LYS A 85 -29.75 28.49 -10.63
CA LYS A 85 -29.34 27.44 -11.56
C LYS A 85 -27.87 27.16 -11.30
N THR A 86 -27.54 25.89 -11.05
CA THR A 86 -26.15 25.44 -11.01
C THR A 86 -25.58 25.46 -12.43
N VAL A 87 -24.64 26.38 -12.67
CA VAL A 87 -23.93 26.50 -13.93
C VAL A 87 -22.49 26.04 -13.72
N LYS A 88 -22.06 25.05 -14.49
CA LYS A 88 -20.67 24.60 -14.51
C LYS A 88 -19.78 25.65 -15.17
N LYS A 89 -18.84 26.21 -14.43
CA LYS A 89 -17.87 27.18 -14.94
C LYS A 89 -16.47 26.59 -14.95
N THR A 90 -15.81 26.69 -16.10
CA THR A 90 -14.40 26.32 -16.24
C THR A 90 -13.52 27.42 -15.68
N VAL A 91 -12.82 27.14 -14.58
CA VAL A 91 -11.82 28.04 -13.97
C VAL A 91 -10.43 27.51 -14.29
N TRP A 92 -9.52 28.40 -14.68
CA TRP A 92 -8.12 28.07 -14.93
C TRP A 92 -7.25 28.56 -13.78
N ASP A 93 -6.43 27.68 -13.22
CA ASP A 93 -5.49 28.03 -12.15
C ASP A 93 -4.19 27.20 -12.23
N TRP A 94 -3.15 27.65 -11.53
CA TRP A 94 -1.92 26.91 -11.37
C TRP A 94 -2.07 25.82 -10.32
N GLU A 95 -1.96 24.57 -10.74
CA GLU A 95 -1.99 23.40 -9.87
C GLU A 95 -0.57 22.91 -9.56
N LEU A 96 -0.21 22.82 -8.28
CA LEU A 96 1.06 22.22 -7.84
C LEU A 96 0.97 20.70 -7.98
N LEU A 97 1.84 20.12 -8.79
CA LEU A 97 1.80 18.68 -9.09
C LEU A 97 2.72 17.82 -8.22
N ASN A 98 3.77 18.38 -7.61
CA ASN A 98 4.81 17.63 -6.89
C ASN A 98 4.97 18.06 -5.42
N ASP A 99 3.88 18.01 -4.64
CA ASP A 99 3.91 18.34 -3.21
C ASP A 99 4.62 17.27 -2.34
N SER A 100 4.92 16.11 -2.92
CA SER A 100 5.60 15.00 -2.25
C SER A 100 7.07 15.27 -1.97
N LYS A 101 7.45 15.36 -0.68
CA LYS A 101 8.85 15.56 -0.27
C LYS A 101 9.68 14.28 -0.43
N ALA A 102 10.91 14.44 -0.90
CA ALA A 102 11.90 13.36 -0.99
C ALA A 102 12.45 12.96 0.41
N ILE A 103 11.64 12.28 1.22
CA ILE A 103 11.97 12.01 2.63
C ILE A 103 13.21 11.13 2.83
N TRP A 104 13.59 10.32 1.85
CA TRP A 104 14.80 9.47 1.91
C TRP A 104 16.11 10.26 1.83
N LEU A 105 16.05 11.55 1.47
CA LEU A 105 17.22 12.42 1.44
C LEU A 105 17.50 13.07 2.80
N ARG A 106 16.52 13.07 3.71
CA ARG A 106 16.62 13.58 5.08
C ARG A 106 17.17 12.50 6.01
N SER A 107 17.64 12.90 7.19
CA SER A 107 18.02 11.95 8.24
C SER A 107 16.76 11.24 8.76
N ALA A 108 16.86 9.93 9.05
CA ALA A 108 15.71 9.17 9.55
C ALA A 108 15.12 9.73 10.86
N SER A 109 15.95 10.41 11.68
CA SER A 109 15.55 11.09 12.92
C SER A 109 14.69 12.33 12.70
N ASP A 110 14.78 12.93 11.52
CA ASP A 110 14.17 14.23 11.22
C ASP A 110 12.84 14.05 10.48
N VAL A 111 12.42 12.82 10.21
CA VAL A 111 11.21 12.47 9.45
C VAL A 111 10.19 11.89 10.42
N GLU A 112 9.00 12.49 10.45
CA GLU A 112 7.91 12.05 11.31
C GLU A 112 7.23 10.79 10.75
N GLU A 113 6.57 10.01 11.62
CA GLU A 113 5.87 8.77 11.23
C GLU A 113 4.74 9.02 10.22
N GLU A 114 4.04 10.15 10.35
CA GLU A 114 3.02 10.58 9.39
C GLU A 114 3.60 10.84 7.99
N GLU A 115 4.83 11.35 7.91
CA GLU A 115 5.50 11.59 6.62
C GLU A 115 5.84 10.26 5.94
N TYR A 116 6.27 9.24 6.68
CA TYR A 116 6.46 7.89 6.13
C TYR A 116 5.15 7.29 5.63
N THR A 117 4.07 7.48 6.38
CA THR A 117 2.74 6.98 5.99
C THR A 117 2.25 7.66 4.72
N LYS A 118 2.31 9.00 4.65
CA LYS A 118 1.94 9.77 3.44
C LYS A 118 2.79 9.34 2.24
N PHE A 119 4.10 9.20 2.44
CA PHE A 119 5.02 8.75 1.40
C PHE A 119 4.71 7.33 0.92
N PHE A 120 4.42 6.41 1.85
CA PHE A 120 4.02 5.04 1.50
C PHE A 120 2.77 5.03 0.63
N LYS A 121 1.71 5.76 1.01
CA LYS A 121 0.46 5.82 0.24
C LYS A 121 0.71 6.36 -1.17
N ALA A 122 1.50 7.42 -1.29
CA ALA A 122 1.87 8.04 -2.57
C ALA A 122 2.58 7.05 -3.52
N ILE A 123 3.58 6.31 -3.03
CA ILE A 123 4.33 5.37 -3.90
C ILE A 123 3.61 4.04 -4.13
N SER A 124 2.70 3.65 -3.24
CA SER A 124 2.15 2.29 -3.17
C SER A 124 0.74 2.17 -3.77
N LYS A 125 0.05 3.30 -3.96
CA LYS A 125 -1.38 3.39 -4.30
C LYS A 125 -2.28 2.61 -3.32
N ASP A 126 -1.83 2.49 -2.08
CA ASP A 126 -2.55 1.87 -0.99
C ASP A 126 -3.10 2.95 -0.06
N ASP A 127 -4.35 2.81 0.36
CA ASP A 127 -4.98 3.75 1.29
C ASP A 127 -4.65 3.43 2.74
N LYS A 128 -4.18 2.21 3.01
CA LYS A 128 -3.79 1.78 4.36
C LYS A 128 -2.37 2.23 4.71
N PRO A 129 -2.07 2.46 6.00
CA PRO A 129 -0.70 2.69 6.42
C PRO A 129 0.17 1.44 6.20
N PRO A 130 1.50 1.60 6.11
CA PRO A 130 2.40 0.45 6.09
C PRO A 130 2.38 -0.24 7.46
N LEU A 131 2.52 -1.57 7.47
CA LEU A 131 2.68 -2.35 8.70
C LEU A 131 3.98 -2.01 9.43
N SER A 132 5.04 -1.78 8.64
CA SER A 132 6.37 -1.43 9.13
C SER A 132 7.19 -0.80 8.03
N TYR A 133 8.22 -0.06 8.42
CA TYR A 133 9.18 0.53 7.49
C TYR A 133 10.60 0.52 8.05
N THR A 134 11.58 0.63 7.16
CA THR A 134 12.96 0.89 7.52
C THR A 134 13.57 1.92 6.59
N HIS A 135 14.15 2.97 7.16
CA HIS A 135 14.90 4.00 6.45
C HIS A 135 16.37 3.90 6.82
N PHE A 136 17.23 3.71 5.82
CA PHE A 136 18.67 3.59 6.05
C PHE A 136 19.51 4.14 4.90
N LYS A 137 20.73 4.54 5.25
CA LYS A 137 21.82 4.81 4.31
C LYS A 137 22.80 3.64 4.36
N ALA A 138 23.17 3.13 3.19
CA ALA A 138 24.23 2.16 3.03
C ALA A 138 25.52 2.86 2.58
N GLU A 139 26.63 2.55 3.23
CA GLU A 139 27.96 3.13 2.95
C GLU A 139 28.99 2.03 2.61
N GLY A 140 30.18 2.41 2.14
CA GLY A 140 31.26 1.50 1.75
C GLY A 140 31.35 1.30 0.23
N ASP A 141 31.55 0.05 -0.23
CA ASP A 141 31.74 -0.27 -1.66
C ASP A 141 30.61 0.21 -2.58
N VAL A 142 29.40 0.34 -2.02
CA VAL A 142 28.22 0.88 -2.70
C VAL A 142 27.48 1.77 -1.73
N GLU A 143 27.24 3.00 -2.17
CA GLU A 143 26.51 4.04 -1.46
C GLU A 143 25.11 4.23 -2.06
N PHE A 144 24.11 4.16 -1.19
CA PHE A 144 22.72 4.45 -1.53
C PHE A 144 21.89 4.75 -0.28
N LYS A 145 20.77 5.43 -0.49
CA LYS A 145 19.72 5.67 0.51
C LYS A 145 18.50 4.85 0.13
N SER A 146 17.79 4.31 1.11
CA SER A 146 16.61 3.50 0.84
C SER A 146 15.59 3.60 1.96
N ILE A 147 14.33 3.58 1.56
CA ILE A 147 13.21 3.34 2.46
C ILE A 147 12.47 2.12 1.92
N LEU A 148 12.27 1.13 2.79
CA LEU A 148 11.52 -0.09 2.51
C LEU A 148 10.29 -0.13 3.40
N PHE A 149 9.18 -0.60 2.85
CA PHE A 149 7.88 -0.71 3.51
C PHE A 149 7.34 -2.12 3.38
N ILE A 150 6.71 -2.60 4.46
CA ILE A 150 5.87 -3.79 4.45
C ILE A 150 4.42 -3.30 4.41
N PRO A 151 3.64 -3.62 3.36
CA PRO A 151 2.21 -3.33 3.34
C PRO A 151 1.48 -4.16 4.41
N GLU A 152 0.35 -3.66 4.92
CA GLU A 152 -0.45 -4.41 5.90
C GLU A 152 -1.15 -5.63 5.27
N VAL A 153 -1.57 -5.50 4.01
CA VAL A 153 -2.30 -6.53 3.28
C VAL A 153 -1.50 -7.01 2.08
N ALA A 154 -1.46 -8.32 1.88
CA ALA A 154 -0.88 -8.90 0.68
C ALA A 154 -1.81 -8.66 -0.52
N PRO A 155 -1.28 -8.27 -1.70
CA PRO A 155 -2.07 -8.25 -2.93
C PRO A 155 -2.68 -9.61 -3.20
N SER A 156 -3.96 -9.65 -3.62
CA SER A 156 -4.69 -10.90 -3.87
C SER A 156 -3.99 -11.78 -4.92
N ASP A 157 -3.35 -11.16 -5.90
CA ASP A 157 -2.64 -11.78 -7.01
C ASP A 157 -1.15 -12.07 -6.72
N MET A 158 -0.69 -11.90 -5.47
CA MET A 158 0.73 -12.00 -5.11
C MET A 158 1.39 -13.31 -5.55
N PHE A 159 0.65 -14.42 -5.53
CA PHE A 159 1.19 -15.75 -5.87
C PHE A 159 0.76 -16.27 -7.24
N ASP A 160 -0.21 -15.65 -7.91
CA ASP A 160 -0.75 -16.12 -9.20
C ASP A 160 0.29 -16.02 -10.32
N ASN A 161 1.18 -15.03 -10.23
CA ASN A 161 2.27 -14.83 -11.18
C ASN A 161 3.63 -14.68 -10.49
N TYR A 162 3.88 -15.54 -9.49
CA TYR A 162 5.03 -15.45 -8.59
C TYR A 162 6.39 -15.24 -9.30
N TYR A 163 6.63 -15.92 -10.42
CA TYR A 163 7.92 -15.84 -11.12
C TYR A 163 8.06 -14.61 -12.02
N ASN A 164 6.97 -14.06 -12.55
CA ASN A 164 7.03 -12.95 -13.49
C ASN A 164 6.66 -11.60 -12.86
N LYS A 165 6.17 -11.57 -11.62
CA LYS A 165 5.82 -10.32 -10.95
C LYS A 165 7.08 -9.58 -10.49
N ALA A 166 7.17 -8.32 -10.87
CA ALA A 166 8.24 -7.42 -10.47
C ALA A 166 8.14 -7.06 -8.98
N ALA A 167 9.29 -6.80 -8.35
CA ALA A 167 9.31 -6.18 -7.04
C ALA A 167 8.88 -4.71 -7.16
N ALA A 168 8.08 -4.22 -6.23
CA ALA A 168 7.58 -2.84 -6.24
C ALA A 168 8.61 -1.83 -5.67
N LEU A 169 9.86 -1.89 -6.14
CA LEU A 169 10.92 -0.97 -5.76
C LEU A 169 11.23 0.01 -6.88
N LYS A 170 11.09 1.32 -6.60
CA LYS A 170 11.53 2.37 -7.52
C LYS A 170 13.04 2.61 -7.35
N LEU A 171 13.80 2.45 -8.43
CA LEU A 171 15.22 2.74 -8.49
C LEU A 171 15.45 4.18 -8.98
N TYR A 172 16.17 4.93 -8.16
CA TYR A 172 16.70 6.24 -8.45
C TYR A 172 18.23 6.18 -8.51
N VAL A 173 18.81 7.01 -9.35
CA VAL A 173 20.26 7.24 -9.38
C VAL A 173 20.47 8.73 -9.29
N ARG A 174 21.17 9.18 -8.25
CA ARG A 174 21.39 10.60 -7.97
C ARG A 174 20.10 11.41 -8.05
N ARG A 175 19.03 10.89 -7.42
CA ARG A 175 17.68 11.48 -7.36
C ARG A 175 16.91 11.50 -8.69
N VAL A 176 17.43 10.89 -9.75
CA VAL A 176 16.75 10.76 -11.03
C VAL A 176 16.07 9.39 -11.08
N PHE A 177 14.76 9.36 -11.35
CA PHE A 177 14.03 8.11 -11.52
C PHE A 177 14.58 7.34 -12.72
N ILE A 178 14.91 6.07 -12.53
CA ILE A 178 15.41 5.19 -13.59
C ILE A 178 14.34 4.16 -13.99
N SER A 179 13.81 3.45 -13.01
CA SER A 179 12.92 2.31 -13.25
C SER A 179 12.23 1.86 -11.98
N ASP A 180 10.97 1.47 -12.09
CA ASP A 180 10.19 0.69 -11.11
C ASP A 180 10.09 -0.80 -11.48
N GLU A 181 10.40 -1.16 -12.73
CA GLU A 181 10.43 -2.55 -13.23
C GLU A 181 11.82 -3.18 -13.03
N PHE A 182 12.38 -3.10 -11.82
CA PHE A 182 13.73 -3.59 -11.54
C PHE A 182 13.74 -4.80 -10.59
N ASP A 183 13.54 -5.98 -11.17
CA ASP A 183 13.33 -7.25 -10.48
C ASP A 183 14.53 -7.81 -9.72
N GLU A 184 15.72 -7.27 -9.95
CA GLU A 184 16.94 -7.85 -9.38
C GLU A 184 17.26 -7.33 -7.97
N LEU A 185 16.66 -6.22 -7.54
CA LEU A 185 16.98 -5.56 -6.26
C LEU A 185 16.54 -6.36 -5.03
N LEU A 186 15.47 -7.15 -5.15
CA LEU A 186 15.00 -8.06 -4.12
C LEU A 186 14.72 -9.45 -4.71
N PRO A 187 14.90 -10.52 -3.92
CA PRO A 187 14.46 -11.85 -4.31
C PRO A 187 12.93 -11.93 -4.36
N LYS A 188 12.38 -12.87 -5.15
CA LYS A 188 10.93 -12.98 -5.40
C LYS A 188 10.12 -13.20 -4.12
N TYR A 189 10.68 -13.92 -3.14
CA TYR A 189 10.03 -14.10 -1.84
C TYR A 189 9.91 -12.82 -1.00
N LEU A 190 10.55 -11.71 -1.39
CA LEU A 190 10.41 -10.38 -0.78
C LEU A 190 9.75 -9.37 -1.74
N SER A 191 9.10 -9.81 -2.81
CA SER A 191 8.50 -8.93 -3.84
C SER A 191 7.36 -8.05 -3.31
N PHE A 192 6.77 -8.42 -2.16
CA PHE A 192 5.75 -7.63 -1.48
C PHE A 192 6.28 -6.34 -0.86
N ILE A 193 7.61 -6.23 -0.66
CA ILE A 193 8.22 -5.02 -0.11
C ILE A 193 8.12 -3.90 -1.14
N LYS A 194 7.51 -2.81 -0.72
CA LYS A 194 7.40 -1.57 -1.50
C LYS A 194 8.46 -0.60 -1.04
N GLY A 195 8.90 0.31 -1.90
CA GLY A 195 9.87 1.31 -1.48
C GLY A 195 10.72 1.86 -2.60
N ILE A 196 11.83 2.47 -2.18
CA ILE A 196 12.73 3.17 -3.09
C ILE A 196 14.19 2.88 -2.76
N VAL A 197 15.04 3.00 -3.77
CA VAL A 197 16.49 2.90 -3.66
C VAL A 197 17.10 4.03 -4.47
N ASP A 198 17.83 4.94 -3.84
CA ASP A 198 18.54 6.04 -4.50
C ASP A 198 20.04 5.82 -4.39
N SER A 199 20.68 5.41 -5.49
CA SER A 199 22.11 5.13 -5.50
C SER A 199 22.94 6.31 -6.03
N ASP A 200 24.02 6.62 -5.30
CA ASP A 200 25.01 7.61 -5.71
C ASP A 200 26.10 7.02 -6.61
N THR A 201 26.25 5.68 -6.58
CA THR A 201 27.35 4.93 -7.21
C THR A 201 26.99 4.27 -8.54
N LEU A 202 25.71 4.09 -8.85
CA LEU A 202 25.30 3.53 -10.13
C LEU A 202 25.48 4.56 -11.26
N PRO A 203 25.86 4.13 -12.48
CA PRO A 203 25.99 5.02 -13.62
C PRO A 203 24.61 5.51 -14.12
N LEU A 204 24.48 6.80 -14.42
CA LEU A 204 23.23 7.42 -14.89
C LEU A 204 22.88 7.08 -16.35
N ASN A 205 23.89 6.96 -17.22
CA ASN A 205 23.71 6.90 -18.67
C ASN A 205 23.88 5.48 -19.23
N VAL A 206 23.29 4.48 -18.58
CA VAL A 206 23.37 3.10 -19.02
C VAL A 206 21.98 2.54 -19.31
N SER A 207 21.87 1.67 -20.31
CA SER A 207 20.63 0.95 -20.55
C SER A 207 20.29 0.08 -19.33
N ARG A 208 18.99 -0.22 -19.15
CA ARG A 208 18.54 -1.14 -18.08
C ARG A 208 19.29 -2.47 -18.11
N GLU A 209 19.54 -3.00 -19.31
CA GLU A 209 20.31 -4.23 -19.54
C GLU A 209 21.77 -4.10 -19.04
N THR A 210 22.42 -2.98 -19.34
CA THR A 210 23.79 -2.73 -18.87
C THR A 210 23.83 -2.54 -17.36
N LEU A 211 22.79 -1.91 -16.79
CA LEU A 211 22.69 -1.70 -15.35
C LEU A 211 22.58 -3.04 -14.62
N GLN A 212 21.73 -3.97 -15.10
CA GLN A 212 21.54 -5.32 -14.53
C GLN A 212 22.85 -6.10 -14.39
N GLN A 213 23.76 -5.95 -15.34
CA GLN A 213 25.06 -6.64 -15.31
C GLN A 213 26.06 -6.02 -14.34
N HIS A 214 25.75 -4.85 -13.76
CA HIS A 214 26.67 -4.11 -12.91
C HIS A 214 26.86 -4.78 -11.54
N THR A 215 28.12 -4.97 -11.14
CA THR A 215 28.48 -5.69 -9.90
C THR A 215 27.91 -5.04 -8.64
N SER A 216 27.76 -3.70 -8.62
CA SER A 216 27.18 -2.98 -7.48
C SER A 216 25.76 -3.43 -7.15
N LEU A 217 24.95 -3.86 -8.13
CA LEU A 217 23.59 -4.32 -7.87
C LEU A 217 23.55 -5.57 -6.98
N LYS A 218 24.51 -6.48 -7.15
CA LYS A 218 24.62 -7.66 -6.29
C LYS A 218 24.86 -7.27 -4.83
N THR A 219 25.67 -6.23 -4.61
CA THR A 219 25.93 -5.69 -3.27
C THR A 219 24.74 -4.93 -2.72
N ILE A 220 24.06 -4.12 -3.54
CA ILE A 220 22.81 -3.43 -3.18
C ILE A 220 21.75 -4.44 -2.75
N LYS A 221 21.50 -5.46 -3.58
CA LYS A 221 20.57 -6.56 -3.29
C LYS A 221 20.87 -7.22 -1.95
N LYS A 222 22.13 -7.61 -1.68
CA LYS A 222 22.52 -8.21 -0.41
C LYS A 222 22.23 -7.31 0.79
N LYS A 223 22.52 -6.00 0.67
CA LYS A 223 22.25 -5.02 1.73
C LYS A 223 20.74 -4.81 1.94
N LEU A 224 19.95 -4.73 0.86
CA LEU A 224 18.49 -4.62 0.90
C LEU A 224 17.85 -5.84 1.57
N VAL A 225 18.19 -7.06 1.14
CA VAL A 225 17.69 -8.31 1.73
C VAL A 225 18.01 -8.38 3.22
N ARG A 226 19.24 -8.01 3.61
CA ARG A 226 19.63 -7.98 5.01
C ARG A 226 18.74 -7.04 5.82
N LYS A 227 18.52 -5.82 5.34
CA LYS A 227 17.69 -4.81 6.01
C LYS A 227 16.21 -5.18 6.05
N ALA A 228 15.69 -5.77 4.98
CA ALA A 228 14.33 -6.31 4.93
C ALA A 228 14.11 -7.40 5.97
N LEU A 229 15.02 -8.39 6.05
CA LEU A 229 14.91 -9.46 7.05
C LEU A 229 15.13 -8.95 8.48
N ASP A 230 16.02 -7.96 8.68
CA ASP A 230 16.20 -7.33 9.99
C ASP A 230 14.93 -6.56 10.41
N MET A 231 14.21 -5.92 9.48
CA MET A 231 12.91 -5.27 9.73
C MET A 231 11.84 -6.28 10.14
N VAL A 232 11.69 -7.39 9.40
CA VAL A 232 10.74 -8.46 9.76
C VAL A 232 11.08 -9.10 11.11
N ARG A 233 12.38 -9.25 11.40
CA ARG A 233 12.84 -9.78 12.69
C ARG A 233 12.47 -8.85 13.85
N LYS A 234 12.59 -7.53 13.70
CA LYS A 234 12.18 -6.59 14.74
C LYS A 234 10.70 -6.70 15.07
N LEU A 235 9.84 -6.81 14.04
CA LEU A 235 8.43 -7.08 14.25
C LEU A 235 8.21 -8.35 15.07
N ALA A 236 9.00 -9.39 14.79
CA ALA A 236 8.94 -10.67 15.49
C ALA A 236 9.39 -10.61 16.95
N GLU A 237 10.28 -9.68 17.30
CA GLU A 237 10.80 -9.45 18.65
C GLU A 237 9.85 -8.56 19.47
N GLU A 238 9.31 -7.50 18.85
CA GLU A 238 8.30 -6.61 19.47
C GLU A 238 7.03 -7.39 19.85
N GLY A 239 6.53 -8.27 18.97
CA GLY A 239 5.33 -9.07 19.26
C GLY A 239 5.51 -10.12 20.37
N THR A 240 6.73 -10.45 20.77
CA THR A 240 6.99 -11.34 21.92
C THR A 240 6.89 -10.61 23.26
N GLU A 241 7.17 -9.30 23.32
CA GLU A 241 7.08 -8.52 24.56
C GLU A 241 5.63 -8.27 24.97
N ASP A 242 4.72 -8.11 23.99
CA ASP A 242 3.28 -7.94 24.23
C ASP A 242 2.60 -9.23 24.74
N ASP A 243 3.19 -10.40 24.44
CA ASP A 243 2.63 -11.72 24.74
C ASP A 243 2.94 -12.22 26.18
N ASP A 244 3.98 -11.68 26.82
CA ASP A 244 4.45 -12.10 28.15
C ASP A 244 3.67 -11.42 29.30
N ASP A 245 2.95 -10.32 29.04
CA ASP A 245 2.15 -9.60 30.05
C ASP A 245 0.76 -10.23 30.31
N ASP A 246 0.29 -11.14 29.46
CA ASP A 246 -1.01 -11.81 29.59
C ASP A 246 -0.95 -13.16 30.38
N GLU A 247 0.22 -13.57 30.88
CA GLU A 247 0.41 -14.86 31.55
C GLU A 247 0.36 -14.80 33.11
N GLU A 248 -0.28 -13.80 33.72
CA GLU A 248 -0.73 -13.86 35.12
C GLU A 248 -2.26 -13.81 35.24
N GLY A 249 -2.94 -14.96 35.02
CA GLY A 249 -4.41 -14.94 35.04
C GLY A 249 -5.17 -16.26 35.03
N GLY A 250 -4.82 -17.23 35.89
CA GLY A 250 -5.80 -18.11 36.55
C GLY A 250 -6.56 -19.17 35.73
N GLU A 251 -6.43 -20.42 36.20
CA GLU A 251 -7.25 -21.58 35.81
C GLU A 251 -8.77 -21.31 35.89
N ALA A 252 -9.52 -21.59 34.81
CA ALA A 252 -10.87 -22.18 34.89
C ALA A 252 -11.33 -22.70 33.52
N ALA A 253 -11.61 -24.01 33.47
CA ALA A 253 -12.28 -24.67 32.37
C ALA A 253 -13.72 -24.14 32.18
N GLY A 254 -14.13 -23.95 30.92
CA GLY A 254 -15.50 -23.64 30.56
C GLY A 254 -15.68 -23.38 29.07
N ASP A 255 -16.21 -24.38 28.38
CA ASP A 255 -16.78 -24.37 27.03
C ASP A 255 -17.47 -23.03 26.67
N LYS A 256 -16.90 -22.28 25.71
CA LYS A 256 -17.57 -21.19 25.00
C LYS A 256 -17.05 -21.07 23.57
N SER A 257 -18.01 -21.24 22.67
CA SER A 257 -18.13 -20.76 21.29
C SER A 257 -17.08 -19.78 20.80
N GLU A 258 -16.58 -20.08 19.60
CA GLU A 258 -15.96 -19.19 18.63
C GLU A 258 -16.62 -17.81 18.60
N ASP A 259 -15.79 -16.77 18.46
CA ASP A 259 -16.15 -15.35 18.32
C ASP A 259 -16.22 -14.51 19.61
N SER A 260 -15.13 -14.45 20.41
CA SER A 260 -14.88 -13.37 21.41
C SER A 260 -13.44 -13.33 21.96
N SER A 261 -12.40 -13.44 21.13
CA SER A 261 -11.04 -12.97 21.52
C SER A 261 -10.71 -11.72 20.70
N SER A 262 -11.27 -10.57 21.10
CA SER A 262 -10.83 -9.25 20.62
C SER A 262 -9.47 -8.89 21.24
N GLY A 263 -8.48 -9.77 21.09
CA GLY A 263 -7.07 -9.45 21.27
C GLY A 263 -6.59 -8.87 19.96
N GLU A 264 -6.08 -7.63 19.99
CA GLU A 264 -5.54 -7.02 18.79
C GLU A 264 -4.34 -7.87 18.32
N LEU A 265 -4.43 -8.44 17.12
CA LEU A 265 -3.32 -9.23 16.55
C LEU A 265 -2.04 -8.40 16.59
N SER A 266 -0.95 -8.97 17.09
CA SER A 266 0.36 -8.32 17.08
C SER A 266 0.74 -7.92 15.65
N LYS A 267 1.62 -6.93 15.50
CA LYS A 267 2.13 -6.56 14.16
C LYS A 267 2.77 -7.75 13.45
N TYR A 268 3.40 -8.66 14.21
CA TYR A 268 3.98 -9.86 13.63
C TYR A 268 2.94 -10.89 13.18
N ASP A 269 1.83 -11.04 13.90
CA ASP A 269 0.75 -11.94 13.48
C ASP A 269 0.05 -11.42 12.23
N LYS A 270 -0.18 -10.10 12.16
CA LYS A 270 -0.66 -9.43 10.94
C LYS A 270 0.31 -9.70 9.78
N PHE A 271 1.62 -9.53 10.00
CA PHE A 271 2.65 -9.85 9.00
C PHE A 271 2.62 -11.32 8.58
N TRP A 272 2.59 -12.25 9.55
CA TRP A 272 2.68 -13.69 9.28
C TRP A 272 1.45 -14.20 8.54
N LYS A 273 0.26 -13.69 8.90
CA LYS A 273 -1.00 -13.99 8.21
C LYS A 273 -0.94 -13.55 6.73
N ALA A 274 -0.39 -12.37 6.45
CA ALA A 274 -0.29 -11.84 5.10
C ALA A 274 0.86 -12.47 4.28
N PHE A 275 2.05 -12.65 4.86
CA PHE A 275 3.30 -12.93 4.13
C PHE A 275 4.04 -14.19 4.59
N GLY A 276 3.50 -14.98 5.53
CA GLY A 276 4.16 -16.20 6.03
C GLY A 276 4.48 -17.23 4.93
N LYS A 277 3.64 -17.32 3.89
CA LYS A 277 3.92 -18.14 2.69
C LYS A 277 5.17 -17.66 1.95
N ALA A 278 5.37 -16.35 1.85
CA ALA A 278 6.56 -15.77 1.21
C ALA A 278 7.83 -16.11 2.01
N ILE A 279 7.79 -16.02 3.34
CA ILE A 279 8.92 -16.45 4.19
C ILE A 279 9.24 -17.95 4.00
N LYS A 280 8.22 -18.81 3.90
CA LYS A 280 8.40 -20.25 3.61
C LYS A 280 9.06 -20.49 2.25
N LEU A 281 8.69 -19.73 1.21
CA LEU A 281 9.35 -19.79 -0.10
C LEU A 281 10.81 -19.36 -0.01
N GLY A 282 11.10 -18.32 0.78
CA GLY A 282 12.47 -17.86 1.03
C GLY A 282 13.38 -18.96 1.60
N ILE A 283 12.87 -19.82 2.48
CA ILE A 283 13.65 -20.96 3.05
C ILE A 283 14.14 -21.92 1.95
N ILE A 284 13.32 -22.11 0.93
CA ILE A 284 13.57 -23.01 -0.20
C ILE A 284 14.53 -22.34 -1.19
N GLU A 285 14.28 -21.08 -1.53
CA GLU A 285 14.97 -20.37 -2.60
C GLU A 285 16.29 -19.71 -2.18
N ASP A 286 16.40 -19.20 -0.94
CA ASP A 286 17.56 -18.46 -0.46
C ASP A 286 18.32 -19.24 0.62
N ALA A 287 19.14 -20.18 0.14
CA ALA A 287 20.03 -20.96 1.00
C ALA A 287 20.98 -20.08 1.85
N SER A 288 21.36 -18.89 1.35
CA SER A 288 22.31 -18.01 2.04
C SER A 288 21.70 -17.31 3.27
N ASN A 289 20.40 -17.07 3.25
CA ASN A 289 19.65 -16.46 4.36
C ASN A 289 18.78 -17.46 5.14
N ARG A 290 18.85 -18.76 4.83
CA ARG A 290 17.99 -19.80 5.43
C ARG A 290 17.97 -19.76 6.97
N THR A 291 19.11 -19.57 7.63
CA THR A 291 19.17 -19.48 9.09
C THR A 291 18.42 -18.27 9.65
N ARG A 292 18.49 -17.11 8.96
CA ARG A 292 17.78 -15.90 9.36
C ARG A 292 16.28 -16.07 9.14
N LEU A 293 15.89 -16.63 8.00
CA LEU A 293 14.50 -16.92 7.66
C LEU A 293 13.88 -17.95 8.61
N ALA A 294 14.63 -18.96 9.05
CA ALA A 294 14.11 -20.03 9.92
C ALA A 294 13.62 -19.50 11.27
N LYS A 295 14.26 -18.45 11.80
CA LYS A 295 13.86 -17.76 13.04
C LYS A 295 12.51 -17.02 12.92
N LEU A 296 12.12 -16.69 11.70
CA LEU A 296 10.85 -16.03 11.39
C LEU A 296 9.71 -17.03 11.25
N LEU A 297 9.98 -18.32 11.17
CA LEU A 297 8.92 -19.31 11.01
C LEU A 297 8.05 -19.40 12.28
N ARG A 298 6.75 -19.62 12.06
CA ARG A 298 5.78 -19.88 13.10
C ARG A 298 4.95 -21.12 12.77
N PHE A 299 4.64 -21.92 13.79
CA PHE A 299 3.92 -23.18 13.66
C PHE A 299 2.96 -23.39 14.82
N TYR A 300 1.85 -24.09 14.57
CA TYR A 300 1.05 -24.69 15.64
C TYR A 300 1.77 -25.91 16.20
N THR A 301 1.56 -26.20 17.48
CA THR A 301 2.12 -27.40 18.12
C THR A 301 1.07 -28.10 18.96
N SER A 302 1.32 -29.36 19.32
CA SER A 302 0.42 -30.10 20.21
C SER A 302 0.30 -29.52 21.63
N LYS A 303 1.22 -28.62 22.03
CA LYS A 303 1.14 -27.88 23.31
C LYS A 303 0.51 -26.50 23.17
N SER A 304 0.49 -25.96 21.95
CA SER A 304 -0.04 -24.64 21.61
C SER A 304 -0.95 -24.80 20.41
N PRO A 305 -2.16 -25.37 20.62
CA PRO A 305 -3.12 -25.56 19.56
C PRO A 305 -3.54 -24.22 18.97
N ASP A 306 -3.89 -23.24 19.80
CA ASP A 306 -4.54 -22.02 19.29
C ASP A 306 -3.56 -20.86 19.05
N LYS A 307 -2.29 -21.05 19.40
CA LYS A 307 -1.24 -20.04 19.29
C LYS A 307 -0.08 -20.54 18.42
N LEU A 308 0.35 -19.70 17.51
CA LEU A 308 1.53 -19.91 16.69
C LEU A 308 2.80 -19.69 17.51
N VAL A 309 3.74 -20.63 17.48
CA VAL A 309 5.02 -20.54 18.20
C VAL A 309 6.21 -20.62 17.26
N SER A 310 7.32 -19.99 17.66
CA SER A 310 8.59 -20.06 16.95
C SER A 310 9.31 -21.39 17.19
N LEU A 311 10.31 -21.70 16.35
CA LEU A 311 11.18 -22.84 16.59
C LEU A 311 12.05 -22.67 17.85
N GLU A 312 12.36 -21.43 18.23
CA GLU A 312 13.13 -21.13 19.44
C GLU A 312 12.30 -21.44 20.69
N GLN A 313 11.04 -20.98 20.72
CA GLN A 313 10.07 -21.31 21.77
C GLN A 313 9.81 -22.83 21.86
N TYR A 314 9.76 -23.54 20.72
CA TYR A 314 9.66 -25.00 20.75
C TYR A 314 10.87 -25.63 21.45
N VAL A 315 12.09 -25.16 21.12
CA VAL A 315 13.34 -25.68 21.67
C VAL A 315 13.44 -25.44 23.18
N GLU A 316 13.03 -24.27 23.66
CA GLU A 316 12.96 -23.94 25.08
C GLU A 316 11.99 -24.88 25.84
N ASN A 317 10.92 -25.29 25.18
CA ASN A 317 9.90 -26.19 25.70
C ASN A 317 10.16 -27.69 25.45
N MET A 318 11.35 -28.06 24.96
CA MET A 318 11.74 -29.46 24.75
C MET A 318 11.88 -30.21 26.07
N LYS A 319 11.43 -31.48 26.09
CA LYS A 319 11.56 -32.32 27.29
C LYS A 319 13.03 -32.65 27.57
N PRO A 320 13.44 -32.83 28.84
CA PRO A 320 14.78 -33.31 29.17
C PRO A 320 15.14 -34.58 28.40
N GLY A 321 16.27 -34.55 27.69
CA GLY A 321 16.74 -35.67 26.87
C GLY A 321 16.19 -35.74 25.44
N GLN A 322 15.25 -34.87 25.06
CA GLN A 322 14.80 -34.74 23.68
C GLN A 322 15.92 -34.13 22.82
N LYS A 323 16.26 -34.78 21.70
CA LYS A 323 17.38 -34.35 20.81
C LYS A 323 16.93 -33.81 19.46
N SER A 324 15.65 -33.95 19.13
CA SER A 324 15.09 -33.64 17.82
C SER A 324 13.78 -32.86 17.94
N ILE A 325 13.51 -32.02 16.95
CA ILE A 325 12.19 -31.39 16.76
C ILE A 325 11.31 -32.41 16.02
N TYR A 326 10.16 -32.74 16.60
CA TYR A 326 9.18 -33.61 15.97
C TYR A 326 8.11 -32.77 15.28
N TYR A 327 7.75 -33.14 14.06
CA TYR A 327 6.71 -32.48 13.28
C TYR A 327 5.88 -33.50 12.50
N LEU A 328 4.65 -33.11 12.17
CA LEU A 328 3.74 -33.83 11.28
C LEU A 328 3.27 -32.86 10.19
N ALA A 329 3.01 -33.39 9.01
CA ALA A 329 2.46 -32.65 7.89
C ALA A 329 1.32 -33.45 7.27
N GLY A 330 0.23 -32.77 6.92
CA GLY A 330 -1.01 -33.36 6.43
C GLY A 330 -1.84 -32.31 5.71
N GLU A 331 -3.03 -32.72 5.25
CA GLU A 331 -3.92 -31.88 4.43
C GLU A 331 -4.57 -30.76 5.24
N SER A 332 -4.96 -31.04 6.48
CA SER A 332 -5.51 -30.07 7.42
C SER A 332 -5.02 -30.37 8.83
N ARG A 333 -5.22 -29.40 9.73
CA ARG A 333 -4.92 -29.59 11.15
C ARG A 333 -5.87 -30.61 11.79
N GLU A 334 -7.16 -30.55 11.46
CA GLU A 334 -8.18 -31.51 11.89
C GLU A 334 -7.84 -32.97 11.51
N ALA A 335 -7.15 -33.18 10.39
CA ALA A 335 -6.74 -34.51 9.96
C ALA A 335 -5.51 -35.07 10.70
N LEU A 336 -4.78 -34.22 11.44
CA LEU A 336 -3.56 -34.57 12.17
C LEU A 336 -3.77 -34.70 13.69
N GLU A 337 -4.86 -34.13 14.21
CA GLU A 337 -5.33 -34.24 15.60
C GLU A 337 -6.11 -35.55 15.80
#